data_AF-A0A4W5RKZ9-F1
#
_entry.id   AF-A0A4W5RKZ9-F1
#
_cell.length_a   1.000
_cell.length_b   1.000
_cell.length_c   1.000
_cell.angle_alpha   90.00
_cell.angle_beta   90.00
_cell.angle_gamma   90.00
#
_symmetry.space_group_name_H-M   'P 1'
#
loop_
_entity.id
_entity.type
_entity.pdbx_description
1 polymer ?
#
loop_
_entity_poly.entity_id
_entity_poly.type
_entity_poly.pdbx_seq_one_letter_code
_entity_poly.pdbx_strand_id
1 'polypeptide(L)'
;MEMAAKEGHWVILQNIHLVARWLGSLEKLLDRCCEGSHQDYRVFMSAEPAPTPQEHIIPQGILENAIKITNEPPTGMHANLHAALDNFDQVKECVYACLSVYWC
;
A
#
# COMPACT_ATOMS: atom_id res chain seq x y z
N MET A 1 -2.41 15.73 1.23
CA MET A 1 -1.26 15.09 1.89
C MET A 1 -0.65 16.02 2.93
N GLU A 2 -0.32 17.27 2.59
CA GLU A 2 0.20 18.27 3.56
C GLU A 2 -0.72 18.52 4.77
N MET A 3 -2.04 18.65 4.55
CA MET A 3 -3.01 18.79 5.65
C MET A 3 -3.02 17.53 6.54
N ALA A 4 -2.99 16.35 5.92
CA ALA A 4 -2.93 15.08 6.65
C ALA A 4 -1.63 14.95 7.47
N ALA A 5 -0.50 15.42 6.93
CA ALA A 5 0.78 15.44 7.64
C ALA A 5 0.76 16.37 8.86
N LYS A 6 0.03 17.50 8.78
CA LYS A 6 -0.14 18.44 9.90
C LYS A 6 -1.13 17.95 10.95
N GLU A 7 -2.22 17.33 10.52
CA GLU A 7 -3.35 16.95 11.38
C GLU A 7 -3.32 15.49 11.85
N GLY A 8 -2.39 14.67 11.34
CA GLY A 8 -2.27 13.27 11.72
C GLY A 8 -3.24 12.32 11.02
N HIS A 9 -3.82 12.73 9.89
CA HIS A 9 -4.76 11.89 9.16
C HIS A 9 -4.09 10.74 8.43
N TRP A 10 -4.89 9.74 8.10
CA TRP A 10 -4.42 8.60 7.32
C TRP A 10 -4.75 8.82 5.85
N VAL A 11 -3.77 8.55 4.98
CA VAL A 11 -3.92 8.68 3.53
C VAL A 11 -3.75 7.30 2.92
N ILE A 12 -4.69 6.89 2.07
CA ILE A 12 -4.63 5.64 1.33
C ILE A 12 -4.58 5.98 -0.16
N LEU A 13 -3.51 5.57 -0.84
CA LEU A 13 -3.34 5.70 -2.29
C LEU A 13 -3.48 4.32 -2.93
N GLN A 14 -4.44 4.16 -3.82
CA GLN A 14 -4.67 2.90 -4.50
C GLN A 14 -4.14 2.88 -5.92
N ASN A 15 -3.64 1.72 -6.34
CA ASN A 15 -3.20 1.45 -7.71
C ASN A 15 -2.18 2.45 -8.25
N ILE A 16 -1.17 2.79 -7.45
CA ILE A 16 -0.20 3.85 -7.80
C ILE A 16 0.62 3.53 -9.06
N HIS A 17 0.75 2.24 -9.40
CA HIS A 17 1.40 1.75 -10.62
C HIS A 17 0.72 2.24 -11.91
N LEU A 18 -0.57 2.58 -11.87
CA LEU A 18 -1.30 3.11 -13.03
C LEU A 18 -0.92 4.56 -13.37
N VAL A 19 -0.24 5.27 -12.45
CA VAL A 19 0.06 6.71 -12.59
C VAL A 19 1.57 6.97 -12.59
N ALA A 20 2.31 6.19 -13.38
CA ALA A 20 3.77 6.21 -13.51
C ALA A 20 4.39 7.62 -13.51
N ARG A 21 3.84 8.53 -14.32
CA ARG A 21 4.37 9.90 -14.50
C ARG A 21 4.29 10.75 -13.23
N TRP A 22 3.36 10.43 -12.33
CA TRP A 22 3.15 11.16 -11.08
C TRP A 22 4.03 10.66 -9.93
N LEU A 23 4.57 9.43 -10.03
CA LEU A 23 5.31 8.81 -8.93
C LEU A 23 6.56 9.60 -8.51
N GLY A 24 7.28 10.22 -9.45
CA GLY A 24 8.42 11.08 -9.11
C GLY A 24 8.00 12.39 -8.42
N SER A 25 6.78 12.89 -8.64
CA SER A 25 6.23 14.01 -7.87
C SER A 25 5.72 13.57 -6.51
N LEU A 26 5.15 12.36 -6.43
CA LEU A 26 4.70 11.74 -5.20
C LEU A 26 5.87 11.50 -4.23
N GLU A 27 6.99 10.98 -4.71
CA GLU A 27 8.22 10.77 -3.90
C GLU A 27 8.66 12.06 -3.21
N LYS A 28 8.82 13.15 -3.97
CA LYS A 28 9.16 14.48 -3.43
C LYS A 28 8.10 15.04 -2.48
N LEU A 29 6.83 14.65 -2.64
CA LEU A 29 5.77 15.05 -1.73
C LEU A 29 5.85 14.28 -0.42
N LEU A 30 6.13 12.97 -0.48
CA LEU A 30 6.33 12.13 0.69
C LEU A 30 7.51 12.60 1.53
N ASP A 31 8.67 12.86 0.91
CA ASP A 31 9.86 13.34 1.62
C ASP A 31 9.58 14.63 2.39
N ARG A 32 8.94 15.61 1.73
CA ARG A 32 8.55 16.88 2.36
C ARG A 32 7.50 16.72 3.46
N CYS A 33 6.58 15.76 3.32
CA CYS A 33 5.56 15.51 4.33
C CYS A 33 6.09 14.71 5.51
N CYS A 34 7.15 13.90 5.33
CA CYS A 34 7.77 13.14 6.40
C CYS A 34 8.47 14.06 7.41
N GLU A 35 9.18 15.09 6.93
CA GLU A 35 9.86 16.08 7.78
C GLU A 35 8.86 16.87 8.64
N GLY A 36 8.90 16.66 9.95
CA GLY A 36 8.04 17.39 10.90
C GLY A 36 6.56 17.00 10.85
N SER A 37 6.23 15.79 10.35
CA SER A 37 4.86 15.26 10.39
C SER A 37 4.35 15.00 11.80
N HIS A 38 3.03 15.01 11.95
CA HIS A 38 2.32 14.55 13.12
C HIS A 38 2.59 13.06 13.40
N GLN A 39 2.69 12.66 14.68
CA GLN A 39 3.07 11.29 15.07
C GLN A 39 2.09 10.21 14.57
N ASP A 40 0.82 10.57 14.39
CA ASP A 40 -0.25 9.69 13.91
C ASP A 40 -0.42 9.68 12.38
N TYR A 41 0.35 10.50 11.66
CA TYR A 41 0.29 10.54 10.20
C TYR A 41 0.74 9.20 9.61
N ARG A 42 -0.11 8.60 8.77
CA ARG A 42 0.17 7.33 8.10
C ARG A 42 -0.21 7.42 6.63
N VAL A 43 0.66 6.89 5.76
CA VAL A 43 0.40 6.77 4.33
C VAL A 43 0.44 5.29 3.94
N PHE A 44 -0.65 4.82 3.37
CA PHE A 44 -0.78 3.50 2.78
C PHE A 44 -0.82 3.63 1.26
N MET A 45 -0.12 2.73 0.57
CA MET A 45 -0.06 2.68 -0.88
C MET A 45 -0.38 1.25 -1.34
N SER A 46 -1.03 1.08 -2.49
CA SER A 46 -1.14 -0.24 -3.12
C SER A 46 -0.67 -0.17 -4.55
N ALA A 47 0.02 -1.22 -4.97
CA ALA A 47 0.51 -1.37 -6.31
C ALA A 47 0.47 -2.84 -6.74
N GLU A 48 0.20 -3.06 -8.02
CA GLU A 48 0.47 -4.35 -8.64
C GLU A 48 1.98 -4.47 -8.94
N PRO A 49 2.51 -5.70 -8.89
CA PRO A 49 3.90 -5.96 -9.23
C PRO A 49 4.12 -5.68 -10.71
N ALA A 50 5.33 -5.24 -11.06
CA ALA A 50 5.72 -5.24 -12.46
C ALA A 50 5.85 -6.71 -12.94
N PRO A 51 5.41 -7.02 -14.17
CA PRO A 51 5.49 -8.38 -14.71
C PRO A 51 6.94 -8.82 -14.97
N THR A 52 7.87 -7.88 -15.11
CA THR A 52 9.31 -8.14 -15.22
C THR A 52 10.11 -7.16 -14.36
N PRO A 53 11.30 -7.53 -13.86
CA PRO A 53 12.17 -6.63 -13.09
C PRO A 53 12.56 -5.36 -13.85
N GLN A 54 12.62 -5.43 -15.18
CA GLN A 54 13.00 -4.31 -16.06
C GLN A 54 11.87 -3.29 -16.24
N GLU A 55 10.62 -3.70 -16.04
CA GLU A 55 9.42 -2.87 -16.18
C GLU A 55 8.97 -2.25 -14.86
N HIS A 56 9.84 -2.22 -13.85
CA HIS A 56 9.49 -1.70 -12.54
C HIS A 56 9.25 -0.18 -12.57
N ILE A 57 7.97 0.21 -12.44
CA ILE A 57 7.51 1.60 -12.57
C ILE A 57 7.69 2.41 -11.28
N ILE A 58 7.77 1.74 -10.11
CA ILE A 58 7.81 2.43 -8.82
C ILE A 58 9.23 2.95 -8.57
N PRO A 59 9.40 4.24 -8.23
CA PRO A 59 10.70 4.80 -7.86
C PRO A 59 11.36 4.04 -6.70
N GLN A 60 12.67 3.83 -6.81
CA GLN A 60 13.45 3.13 -5.80
C GLN A 60 13.38 3.80 -4.42
N GLY A 61 13.38 5.13 -4.34
CA GLY A 61 13.32 5.83 -3.05
C GLY A 61 12.00 5.57 -2.30
N ILE A 62 10.88 5.43 -3.00
CA ILE A 62 9.62 4.98 -2.40
C ILE A 62 9.77 3.56 -1.83
N LEU A 63 10.41 2.63 -2.58
CA LEU A 63 10.60 1.25 -2.12
C LEU A 63 11.59 1.09 -0.96
N GLU A 64 12.58 1.96 -0.87
CA GLU A 64 13.60 1.93 0.19
C GLU A 64 13.05 2.53 1.49
N ASN A 65 12.25 3.58 1.39
CA ASN A 65 11.68 4.29 2.54
C ASN A 65 10.33 3.70 3.01
N ALA A 66 9.74 2.75 2.29
CA ALA A 66 8.48 2.12 2.64
C ALA A 66 8.63 0.75 3.31
N ILE A 67 7.68 0.46 4.20
CA ILE A 67 7.44 -0.91 4.69
C ILE A 67 6.71 -1.68 3.59
N LYS A 68 7.37 -2.71 3.05
CA LYS A 68 6.84 -3.57 1.99
C LYS A 68 6.09 -4.74 2.60
N ILE A 69 4.82 -4.88 2.25
CA ILE A 69 3.96 -5.98 2.70
C ILE A 69 3.43 -6.68 1.45
N THR A 70 3.53 -8.01 1.43
CA THR A 70 3.02 -8.86 0.35
C THR A 70 1.77 -9.58 0.84
N ASN A 71 0.73 -9.64 0.01
CA ASN A 71 -0.47 -10.43 0.27
C ASN A 71 -0.53 -11.55 -0.76
N GLU A 72 0.02 -12.70 -0.41
CA GLU A 72 -0.05 -13.88 -1.27
C GLU A 72 -1.36 -14.64 -1.03
N PRO A 73 -2.00 -15.17 -2.07
CA PRO A 73 -3.20 -15.98 -1.90
C PRO A 73 -2.88 -17.22 -1.04
N PRO A 74 -3.81 -17.65 -0.17
CA PRO A 74 -3.60 -18.82 0.65
C PRO A 74 -3.38 -20.07 -0.23
N THR A 75 -2.37 -20.87 0.10
CA THR A 75 -2.05 -22.06 -0.68
C THR A 75 -2.87 -23.26 -0.22
N GLY A 76 -3.63 -23.87 -1.14
CA GLY A 76 -4.38 -25.11 -0.93
C GLY A 76 -5.90 -24.94 -0.93
N MET A 77 -6.63 -25.93 -1.45
CA MET A 77 -8.08 -25.85 -1.65
C MET A 77 -8.86 -25.57 -0.35
N HIS A 78 -8.42 -26.13 0.78
CA HIS A 78 -9.10 -25.94 2.06
C HIS A 78 -8.96 -24.50 2.58
N ALA A 79 -7.75 -23.93 2.50
CA ALA A 79 -7.50 -22.54 2.91
C ALA A 79 -8.20 -21.55 1.96
N ASN A 80 -8.23 -21.84 0.66
CA ASN A 80 -9.00 -21.06 -0.31
C ASN A 80 -10.51 -21.11 -0.03
N LEU A 81 -11.05 -22.28 0.31
CA LEU A 81 -12.46 -22.42 0.66
C LEU A 81 -12.80 -21.69 1.95
N HIS A 82 -11.94 -21.76 2.97
CA HIS A 82 -12.10 -20.99 4.20
C HIS A 82 -12.10 -19.48 3.94
N ALA A 83 -11.09 -18.95 3.24
CA ALA A 83 -11.04 -17.53 2.89
C ALA A 83 -12.23 -17.07 2.03
N ALA A 84 -12.71 -17.93 1.12
CA ALA A 84 -13.90 -17.64 0.34
C ALA A 84 -15.16 -17.59 1.21
N LEU A 85 -15.32 -18.52 2.16
CA LEU A 85 -16.45 -18.57 3.09
C LEU A 85 -16.43 -17.45 4.13
N ASP A 86 -15.26 -16.99 4.55
CA ASP A 86 -15.11 -15.84 5.47
C ASP A 86 -15.72 -14.55 4.89
N ASN A 87 -15.77 -14.42 3.56
CA ASN A 87 -16.44 -13.28 2.90
C ASN A 87 -17.98 -13.32 3.01
N PHE A 88 -18.57 -14.41 3.52
CA PHE A 88 -20.02 -14.61 3.59
C PHE A 88 -20.61 -14.52 5.01
N ASP A 89 -19.79 -14.24 6.04
CA ASP A 89 -20.30 -14.06 7.42
C ASP A 89 -20.77 -12.62 7.71
N GLN A 90 -21.96 -12.52 8.30
CA GLN A 90 -22.80 -11.32 8.29
C GLN A 90 -22.50 -10.26 9.37
N VAL A 91 -21.63 -10.51 10.35
CA VAL A 91 -21.24 -9.53 11.39
C VAL A 91 -19.94 -9.99 12.04
N LYS A 92 -18.80 -9.29 11.87
CA LYS A 92 -17.72 -9.12 12.88
C LYS A 92 -16.88 -7.87 12.64
N GLU A 93 -16.46 -7.27 13.75
CA GLU A 93 -15.76 -6.01 13.92
C GLU A 93 -14.38 -5.91 13.25
N CYS A 94 -13.98 -4.65 13.03
CA CYS A 94 -12.72 -4.12 12.50
C CYS A 94 -11.46 -5.00 12.57
N VAL A 95 -10.71 -5.01 11.46
CA VAL A 95 -9.24 -5.11 11.49
C VAL A 95 -8.65 -4.10 10.50
N TYR A 96 -7.69 -3.30 10.98
CA TYR A 96 -6.97 -2.29 10.21
C TYR A 96 -5.89 -2.90 9.28
N ALA A 97 -5.72 -2.25 8.13
CA ALA A 97 -4.52 -2.13 7.27
C ALA A 97 -3.97 -3.35 6.49
N CYS A 98 -3.70 -3.14 5.19
CA CYS A 98 -2.59 -3.81 4.47
C CYS A 98 -2.24 -3.03 3.17
N LEU A 99 -0.95 -2.69 2.97
CA LEU A 99 -0.41 -2.32 1.66
C LEU A 99 -0.15 -3.63 0.90
N SER A 100 -0.71 -3.79 -0.30
CA SER A 100 -0.34 -4.89 -1.19
C SER A 100 0.78 -4.44 -2.12
N VAL A 101 1.95 -5.07 -2.00
CA VAL A 101 2.95 -5.16 -3.06
C VAL A 101 3.15 -6.65 -3.29
N TYR A 102 2.70 -7.19 -4.41
CA TYR A 102 2.99 -8.59 -4.71
C TYR A 102 4.48 -8.73 -5.07
N TRP A 103 5.09 -9.84 -4.73
CA TRP A 103 6.32 -10.29 -5.36
C TRP A 103 6.13 -11.74 -5.75
N CYS A 104 6.48 -12.07 -6.99
CA CYS A 104 6.84 -13.41 -7.42
C CYS A 104 8.22 -13.29 -8.06
#